data_AF-A0A7S4IEU2-F1
#
_entry.id   AF-A0A7S4IEU2-F1
#
_cell.length_a   1.000
_cell.length_b   1.000
_cell.length_c   1.000
_cell.angle_alpha   90.00
_cell.angle_beta   90.00
_cell.angle_gamma   90.00
#
_symmetry.space_group_name_H-M   'P 1'
#
loop_
_entity.id
_entity.type
_entity.pdbx_description
1 polymer ?
#
loop_
_entity_poly.entity_id
_entity_poly.type
_entity_poly.pdbx_seq_one_letter_code
_entity_poly.pdbx_strand_id
1 'polypeptide(L)'
;KGVSAAVVSRFSYLLKGGRQDSLFQEIFSRIDTAENLQNQVYLNASKFLVKMLQTYYDLEIIEGYETLESCERSMSQGRHLLIVPSDINNLLNFLDHPLKEPIVYEIKTNLMHCARILCKLSLLIDCVCKQKHFFICLIRFCRDGSDYSFNKEAWKLFYHCFVEHHGFLQQMEASGNLLNQLLESISPGVGNIVTTNCLTYICKILKVCDAEAVKIQETGRNSRGDEDIKLIERDVKQFVSVLVKHCLKVHLVYKRLQFNNLDGAPFLSVVMFYHTVHANKSKTNIGGSKLYKELTKNKDYKQIFSQSVKMFQAVPVDLKASQSNRLSGM
;
A
#
# COMPACT_ATOMS: atom_id res chain seq x y z
N LYS A 1 -20.63 29.01 -9.21
CA LYS A 1 -21.93 29.07 -8.49
C LYS A 1 -21.63 28.91 -7.01
N GLY A 2 -21.87 29.94 -6.19
CA GLY A 2 -21.55 29.89 -4.76
C GLY A 2 -22.48 28.93 -4.01
N VAL A 3 -21.92 28.15 -3.09
CA VAL A 3 -22.69 27.30 -2.17
C VAL A 3 -23.39 28.24 -1.17
N SER A 4 -24.72 28.11 -1.00
CA SER A 4 -25.46 29.01 -0.10
C SER A 4 -25.05 28.80 1.36
N ALA A 5 -25.05 29.86 2.17
CA ALA A 5 -24.75 29.79 3.60
C ALA A 5 -25.67 28.80 4.36
N ALA A 6 -26.91 28.60 3.90
CA ALA A 6 -27.83 27.63 4.47
C ALA A 6 -27.43 26.17 4.17
N VAL A 7 -26.81 25.92 3.02
CA VAL A 7 -26.24 24.60 2.66
C VAL A 7 -24.98 24.34 3.48
N VAL A 8 -24.10 25.32 3.61
CA VAL A 8 -22.90 25.24 4.48
C VAL A 8 -23.30 24.99 5.94
N SER A 9 -24.34 25.67 6.44
CA SER A 9 -24.84 25.47 7.82
C SER A 9 -25.56 24.14 8.04
N ARG A 10 -26.14 23.50 7.00
CA ARG A 10 -26.75 22.17 7.12
C ARG A 10 -25.71 21.06 7.09
N PHE A 11 -24.60 21.28 6.38
CA PHE A 11 -23.49 20.32 6.29
C PHE A 11 -22.35 20.63 7.27
N SER A 12 -22.40 21.74 8.02
CA SER A 12 -21.41 22.05 9.06
C SER A 12 -21.40 21.02 10.19
N TYR A 13 -22.52 20.32 10.43
CA TYR A 13 -22.55 19.14 11.31
C TYR A 13 -21.70 17.99 10.76
N LEU A 14 -21.71 17.74 9.45
CA LEU A 14 -20.83 16.73 8.85
C LEU A 14 -19.38 17.15 9.07
N LEU A 15 -19.08 18.43 8.88
CA LEU A 15 -17.78 19.05 9.12
C LEU A 15 -17.48 19.36 10.59
N LYS A 16 -18.23 18.82 11.56
CA LYS A 16 -17.85 18.95 12.98
C LYS A 16 -16.50 18.26 13.17
N GLY A 17 -15.47 19.09 13.28
CA GLY A 17 -14.12 18.67 13.64
C GLY A 17 -14.03 18.35 15.13
N GLY A 18 -12.80 18.20 15.61
CA GLY A 18 -12.50 17.66 16.92
C GLY A 18 -12.15 16.17 16.83
N ARG A 19 -11.89 15.59 17.99
CA ARG A 19 -11.52 14.17 18.12
C ARG A 19 -12.72 13.31 18.50
N GLN A 20 -13.21 13.43 19.74
CA GLN A 20 -14.22 12.54 20.32
C GLN A 20 -15.61 12.72 19.72
N ASP A 21 -16.00 13.95 19.37
CA ASP A 21 -17.30 14.26 18.78
C ASP A 21 -17.29 14.28 17.25
N SER A 22 -16.21 13.79 16.64
CA SER A 22 -16.13 13.74 15.18
C SER A 22 -17.05 12.65 14.63
N LEU A 23 -17.69 12.94 13.50
CA LEU A 23 -18.51 11.96 12.78
C LEU A 23 -17.72 10.70 12.40
N PHE A 24 -16.41 10.84 12.18
CA PHE A 24 -15.50 9.72 11.97
C PHE A 24 -15.49 8.74 13.14
N GLN A 25 -15.22 9.24 14.36
CA GLN A 25 -15.17 8.39 15.54
C GLN A 25 -16.53 7.80 15.89
N GLU A 26 -17.61 8.58 15.74
CA GLU A 26 -18.97 8.09 15.99
C GLU A 26 -19.34 6.92 15.08
N ILE A 27 -19.12 7.06 13.77
CA ILE A 27 -19.46 6.00 12.81
C ILE A 27 -18.53 4.80 13.00
N PHE A 28 -17.23 5.02 13.18
CA PHE A 28 -16.29 3.92 13.39
C PHE A 28 -16.61 3.13 14.66
N SER A 29 -16.88 3.81 15.79
CA SER A 29 -17.28 3.16 17.04
C SER A 29 -18.54 2.31 16.89
N ARG A 30 -19.54 2.77 16.13
CA ARG A 30 -20.75 1.98 15.84
C ARG A 30 -20.48 0.74 14.98
N ILE A 31 -19.47 0.77 14.10
CA ILE A 31 -19.05 -0.42 13.34
C ILE A 31 -18.26 -1.37 14.25
N ASP A 32 -17.30 -0.84 15.00
CA ASP A 32 -16.42 -1.61 15.89
C ASP A 32 -17.19 -2.39 16.96
N THR A 33 -18.23 -1.78 17.52
CA THR A 33 -19.09 -2.38 18.56
C THR A 33 -20.29 -3.17 18.01
N ALA A 34 -20.42 -3.31 16.70
CA ALA A 34 -21.56 -3.99 16.10
C ALA A 34 -21.55 -5.51 16.38
N GLU A 35 -22.64 -6.02 16.95
CA GLU A 35 -22.80 -7.47 17.17
C GLU A 35 -22.93 -8.27 15.86
N ASN A 36 -23.47 -7.65 14.81
CA ASN A 36 -23.66 -8.27 13.50
C ASN A 36 -23.17 -7.38 12.35
N LEU A 37 -21.92 -7.60 11.96
CA LEU A 37 -21.26 -6.90 10.85
C LEU A 37 -21.73 -7.31 9.45
N GLN A 38 -22.58 -8.33 9.32
CA GLN A 38 -23.14 -8.72 8.02
C GLN A 38 -24.25 -7.76 7.54
N ASN A 39 -24.64 -6.79 8.36
CA ASN A 39 -25.66 -5.82 7.99
C ASN A 39 -25.12 -4.81 6.95
N GLN A 40 -25.88 -4.64 5.86
CA GLN A 40 -25.59 -3.70 4.77
C GLN A 40 -25.40 -2.24 5.25
N VAL A 41 -26.02 -1.85 6.38
CA VAL A 41 -25.83 -0.52 6.98
C VAL A 41 -24.37 -0.27 7.33
N TYR A 42 -23.66 -1.24 7.91
CA TYR A 42 -22.25 -1.09 8.28
C TYR A 42 -21.33 -1.08 7.05
N LEU A 43 -21.68 -1.85 6.02
CA LEU A 43 -20.99 -1.77 4.73
C LEU A 43 -21.13 -0.37 4.12
N ASN A 44 -22.34 0.18 4.08
CA ASN A 44 -22.58 1.53 3.56
C ASN A 44 -21.88 2.60 4.41
N ALA A 45 -21.89 2.45 5.75
CA ALA A 45 -21.19 3.33 6.67
C ALA A 45 -19.67 3.32 6.43
N SER A 46 -19.06 2.15 6.23
CA SER A 46 -17.63 2.04 5.93
C SER A 46 -17.27 2.69 4.59
N LYS A 47 -18.12 2.57 3.56
CA LYS A 47 -17.95 3.26 2.27
C LYS A 47 -18.04 4.78 2.42
N PHE A 48 -18.98 5.25 3.25
CA PHE A 48 -19.13 6.66 3.57
C PHE A 48 -17.90 7.21 4.30
N LEU A 49 -17.34 6.48 5.28
CA LEU A 49 -16.10 6.87 5.97
C LEU A 49 -14.94 7.10 5.00
N VAL A 50 -14.75 6.20 4.02
CA VAL A 50 -13.70 6.36 3.00
C VAL A 50 -13.89 7.67 2.23
N LYS A 51 -15.11 7.95 1.77
CA LYS A 51 -15.41 9.16 1.00
C LYS A 51 -15.23 10.42 1.82
N MET A 52 -15.69 10.41 3.06
CA MET A 52 -15.53 11.52 3.99
C MET A 52 -14.05 11.82 4.24
N LEU A 53 -13.24 10.80 4.58
CA LEU A 53 -11.81 10.99 4.80
C LEU A 53 -11.07 11.46 3.54
N GLN A 54 -11.44 10.96 2.35
CA GLN A 54 -10.90 11.47 1.08
C GLN A 54 -11.19 12.96 0.93
N THR A 55 -12.45 13.37 1.11
CA THR A 55 -12.84 14.77 1.04
C THR A 55 -12.11 15.62 2.09
N TYR A 56 -11.95 15.14 3.31
CA TYR A 56 -11.27 15.90 4.36
C TYR A 56 -9.79 16.05 4.09
N TYR A 57 -9.16 15.01 3.56
CA TYR A 57 -7.76 15.05 3.14
C TYR A 57 -7.56 16.04 1.99
N ASP A 58 -8.43 16.00 0.96
CA ASP A 58 -8.35 16.89 -0.21
C ASP A 58 -8.64 18.36 0.16
N LEU A 59 -9.41 18.60 1.23
CA LEU A 59 -9.69 19.94 1.77
C LEU A 59 -8.67 20.39 2.83
N GLU A 60 -7.65 19.58 3.14
CA GLU A 60 -6.63 19.88 4.16
C GLU A 60 -7.20 20.16 5.57
N ILE A 61 -8.32 19.52 5.91
CA ILE A 61 -8.99 19.68 7.22
C ILE A 61 -8.80 18.46 8.14
N ILE A 62 -7.80 17.62 7.86
CA ILE A 62 -7.36 16.57 8.78
C ILE A 62 -6.03 16.98 9.40
N GLU A 63 -5.95 16.96 10.72
CA GLU A 63 -4.72 17.24 11.46
C GLU A 63 -4.31 16.02 12.29
N GLY A 64 -3.06 15.59 12.10
CA GLY A 64 -2.44 14.52 12.88
C GLY A 64 -1.64 15.08 14.06
N TYR A 65 -1.73 14.41 15.20
CA TYR A 65 -1.01 14.77 16.42
C TYR A 65 -0.20 13.58 16.93
N GLU A 66 0.90 13.85 17.63
CA GLU A 66 1.75 12.78 18.20
C GLU A 66 1.11 12.16 19.45
N THR A 67 0.42 12.98 20.25
CA THR A 67 -0.13 12.62 21.57
C THR A 67 -1.54 13.17 21.75
N LEU A 68 -2.28 12.60 22.70
CA LEU A 68 -3.60 13.13 23.06
C LEU A 68 -3.50 14.54 23.66
N GLU A 69 -2.51 14.77 24.52
CA GLU A 69 -2.31 16.07 25.16
C GLU A 69 -2.06 17.20 24.15
N SER A 70 -1.30 16.93 23.08
CA SER A 70 -1.06 17.90 22.01
C SER A 70 -2.34 18.15 21.18
N CYS A 71 -3.14 17.11 20.94
CA CYS A 71 -4.43 17.21 20.27
C CYS A 71 -5.47 18.02 21.08
N GLU A 72 -5.51 17.85 22.40
CA GLU A 72 -6.44 18.57 23.29
C GLU A 72 -6.11 20.07 23.40
N ARG A 73 -4.84 20.43 23.24
CA ARG A 73 -4.39 21.83 23.21
C ARG A 73 -4.58 22.52 21.87
N SER A 74 -5.13 21.82 20.87
CA SER A 74 -5.26 22.37 19.53
C SER A 74 -6.29 23.50 19.44
N MET A 75 -5.93 24.57 18.74
CA MET A 75 -6.81 25.69 18.42
C MET A 75 -7.80 25.38 17.27
N SER A 76 -7.64 24.25 16.58
CA SER A 76 -8.51 23.82 15.47
C SER A 76 -9.65 22.89 15.91
N GLN A 77 -9.78 22.64 17.22
CA GLN A 77 -10.89 21.90 17.82
C GLN A 77 -12.25 22.40 17.29
N GLY A 78 -13.10 21.45 16.88
CA GLY A 78 -14.41 21.73 16.28
C GLY A 78 -14.40 22.16 14.81
N ARG A 79 -13.23 22.43 14.21
CA ARG A 79 -13.09 22.78 12.78
C ARG A 79 -12.45 21.68 11.95
N HIS A 80 -11.37 21.09 12.44
CA HIS A 80 -10.61 20.07 11.72
C HIS A 80 -10.82 18.70 12.35
N LEU A 81 -10.79 17.63 11.55
CA LEU A 81 -10.76 16.27 12.07
C LEU A 81 -9.40 16.04 12.72
N LEU A 82 -9.38 15.79 14.03
CA LEU A 82 -8.14 15.60 14.79
C LEU A 82 -7.90 14.11 15.00
N ILE A 83 -6.72 13.64 14.61
CA ILE A 83 -6.36 12.22 14.63
C ILE A 83 -5.08 12.02 15.44
N VAL A 84 -5.06 11.01 16.30
CA VAL A 84 -3.90 10.59 17.09
C VAL A 84 -3.55 9.11 16.80
N PRO A 85 -2.36 8.61 17.20
CA PRO A 85 -1.94 7.25 16.85
C PRO A 85 -2.88 6.16 17.36
N SER A 86 -3.56 6.37 18.49
CA SER A 86 -4.54 5.41 19.02
C SER A 86 -5.74 5.21 18.10
N ASP A 87 -6.12 6.22 17.31
CA ASP A 87 -7.25 6.10 16.37
C ASP A 87 -6.89 5.15 15.22
N ILE A 88 -5.64 5.20 14.71
CA ILE A 88 -5.13 4.23 13.74
C ILE A 88 -5.01 2.84 14.37
N ASN A 89 -4.50 2.74 15.61
CA ASN A 89 -4.39 1.45 16.27
C ASN A 89 -5.75 0.78 16.46
N ASN A 90 -6.80 1.54 16.78
CA ASN A 90 -8.15 1.00 16.89
C ASN A 90 -8.64 0.45 15.54
N LEU A 91 -8.39 1.16 14.42
CA LEU A 91 -8.65 0.63 13.08
C LEU A 91 -7.90 -0.69 12.84
N LEU A 92 -6.60 -0.75 13.16
CA LEU A 92 -5.79 -1.95 12.94
C LEU A 92 -6.24 -3.13 13.80
N ASN A 93 -6.66 -2.87 15.04
CA ASN A 93 -7.22 -3.88 15.92
C ASN A 93 -8.53 -4.45 15.35
N PHE A 94 -9.42 -3.59 14.83
CA PHE A 94 -10.64 -4.05 14.17
C PHE A 94 -10.33 -4.93 12.95
N LEU A 95 -9.38 -4.50 12.11
CA LEU A 95 -8.98 -5.25 10.91
C LEU A 95 -8.41 -6.64 11.23
N ASP A 96 -7.91 -6.83 12.44
CA ASP A 96 -7.35 -8.09 12.92
C ASP A 96 -8.39 -9.11 13.42
N HIS A 97 -9.66 -8.74 13.54
CA HIS A 97 -10.67 -9.70 13.98
C HIS A 97 -10.73 -10.91 13.02
N PRO A 98 -10.82 -12.16 13.52
CA PRO A 98 -10.76 -13.38 12.69
C PRO A 98 -12.05 -13.68 11.92
N LEU A 99 -12.85 -12.66 11.63
CA LEU A 99 -14.10 -12.75 10.86
C LEU A 99 -13.81 -12.83 9.36
N LYS A 100 -14.41 -13.82 8.69
CA LYS A 100 -14.09 -14.22 7.29
C LYS A 100 -15.26 -14.10 6.32
N GLU A 101 -16.34 -13.47 6.74
CA GLU A 101 -17.54 -13.33 5.93
C GLU A 101 -17.31 -12.31 4.80
N PRO A 102 -17.89 -12.51 3.60
CA PRO A 102 -17.63 -11.64 2.44
C PRO A 102 -17.92 -10.15 2.71
N ILE A 103 -19.07 -9.83 3.31
CA ILE A 103 -19.45 -8.46 3.65
C ILE A 103 -18.46 -7.85 4.66
N VAL A 104 -17.98 -8.66 5.62
CA VAL A 104 -17.02 -8.21 6.62
C VAL A 104 -15.68 -7.91 5.97
N TYR A 105 -15.24 -8.69 4.98
CA TYR A 105 -14.06 -8.38 4.19
C TYR A 105 -14.22 -7.06 3.41
N GLU A 106 -15.37 -6.78 2.81
CA GLU A 106 -15.60 -5.48 2.18
C GLU A 106 -15.50 -4.31 3.18
N ILE A 107 -16.06 -4.47 4.39
CA ILE A 107 -15.94 -3.48 5.47
C ILE A 107 -14.46 -3.30 5.83
N LYS A 108 -13.71 -4.39 6.04
CA LYS A 108 -12.28 -4.36 6.33
C LYS A 108 -11.48 -3.69 5.20
N THR A 109 -11.81 -3.94 3.94
CA THR A 109 -11.17 -3.27 2.79
C THR A 109 -11.38 -1.76 2.85
N ASN A 110 -12.60 -1.31 3.15
CA ASN A 110 -12.90 0.12 3.29
C ASN A 110 -12.15 0.74 4.48
N LEU A 111 -12.10 0.06 5.62
CA LEU A 111 -11.38 0.56 6.80
C LEU A 111 -9.85 0.53 6.62
N MET A 112 -9.30 -0.42 5.86
CA MET A 112 -7.90 -0.39 5.42
C MET A 112 -7.61 0.81 4.51
N HIS A 113 -8.56 1.18 3.65
CA HIS A 113 -8.46 2.40 2.86
C HIS A 113 -8.49 3.65 3.76
N CYS A 114 -9.36 3.70 4.77
CA CYS A 114 -9.34 4.77 5.78
C CYS A 114 -7.97 4.87 6.46
N ALA A 115 -7.42 3.76 6.96
CA ALA A 115 -6.10 3.73 7.57
C ALA A 115 -5.03 4.27 6.61
N ARG A 116 -5.06 3.89 5.33
CA ARG A 116 -4.15 4.40 4.31
C ARG A 116 -4.28 5.90 4.06
N ILE A 117 -5.49 6.48 4.13
CA ILE A 117 -5.67 7.93 4.01
C ILE A 117 -5.05 8.63 5.23
N LEU A 118 -5.29 8.12 6.44
CA LEU A 118 -4.76 8.70 7.67
C LEU A 118 -3.23 8.59 7.74
N CYS A 119 -2.65 7.49 7.26
CA CYS A 119 -1.19 7.30 7.16
C CYS A 119 -0.52 8.25 6.15
N LYS A 120 -1.25 9.07 5.40
CA LYS A 120 -0.66 10.16 4.59
C LYS A 120 -0.14 11.31 5.44
N LEU A 121 -0.59 11.41 6.69
CA LEU A 121 -0.20 12.48 7.61
C LEU A 121 1.17 12.16 8.23
N SER A 122 2.21 12.89 7.86
CA SER A 122 3.61 12.61 8.23
C SER A 122 3.83 12.54 9.75
N LEU A 123 3.24 13.44 10.54
CA LEU A 123 3.37 13.37 12.01
C LEU A 123 2.77 12.10 12.60
N LEU A 124 1.63 11.67 12.05
CA LEU A 124 0.88 10.55 12.57
C LEU A 124 1.58 9.23 12.25
N ILE A 125 2.04 9.05 11.01
CA ILE A 125 2.71 7.82 10.60
C ILE A 125 4.08 7.64 11.27
N ASP A 126 4.81 8.72 11.58
CA ASP A 126 6.05 8.66 12.34
C ASP A 126 5.82 8.10 13.75
N CYS A 127 4.72 8.50 14.39
CA CYS A 127 4.32 7.96 15.69
C CYS A 127 3.82 6.51 15.61
N VAL A 128 3.11 6.15 14.54
CA VAL A 128 2.60 4.80 14.34
C VAL A 128 3.73 3.82 14.00
N CYS A 129 4.69 4.21 13.16
CA CYS A 129 5.81 3.36 12.77
C CYS A 129 6.84 3.15 13.89
N LYS A 130 6.84 3.96 14.96
CA LYS A 130 7.56 3.63 16.20
C LYS A 130 7.00 2.42 16.93
N GLN A 131 5.77 1.98 16.59
CA GLN A 131 5.07 0.91 17.27
C GLN A 131 5.21 -0.39 16.49
N LYS A 132 5.86 -1.39 17.11
CA LYS A 132 6.05 -2.72 16.50
C LYS A 132 4.73 -3.38 16.06
N HIS A 133 3.64 -3.13 16.80
CA HIS A 133 2.29 -3.63 16.50
C HIS A 133 1.82 -3.27 15.08
N PHE A 134 2.11 -2.04 14.63
CA PHE A 134 1.75 -1.57 13.30
C PHE A 134 2.32 -2.48 12.21
N PHE A 135 3.63 -2.76 12.27
CA PHE A 135 4.30 -3.60 11.29
C PHE A 135 3.83 -5.05 11.35
N ILE A 136 3.59 -5.61 12.54
CA ILE A 136 3.06 -6.96 12.71
C ILE A 136 1.69 -7.08 12.04
N CYS A 137 0.80 -6.12 12.29
CA CYS A 137 -0.51 -6.06 11.65
C CYS A 137 -0.40 -5.97 10.13
N LEU A 138 0.39 -5.01 9.63
CA LEU A 138 0.59 -4.80 8.19
C LEU A 138 1.10 -6.06 7.48
N ILE A 139 2.10 -6.74 8.06
CA ILE A 139 2.64 -8.00 7.50
C ILE A 139 1.56 -9.07 7.44
N ARG A 140 0.81 -9.24 8.53
CA ARG A 140 -0.27 -10.22 8.59
C ARG A 140 -1.33 -9.94 7.54
N PHE A 141 -1.74 -8.68 7.34
CA PHE A 141 -2.71 -8.30 6.33
C PHE A 141 -2.19 -8.52 4.90
N CYS A 142 -0.92 -8.19 4.63
CA CYS A 142 -0.27 -8.49 3.36
C CYS A 142 -0.14 -10.00 3.08
N ARG A 143 -0.17 -10.83 4.13
CA ARG A 143 -0.13 -12.31 4.07
C ARG A 143 -1.50 -12.97 4.09
N ASP A 144 -2.57 -12.23 4.39
CA ASP A 144 -3.92 -12.76 4.35
C ASP A 144 -4.38 -12.89 2.90
N GLY A 145 -4.52 -14.12 2.43
CA GLY A 145 -4.97 -14.44 1.08
C GLY A 145 -6.45 -14.76 0.97
N SER A 146 -7.23 -14.52 2.02
CA SER A 146 -8.65 -14.88 2.08
C SER A 146 -9.54 -14.00 1.19
N ASP A 147 -9.19 -12.71 1.05
CA ASP A 147 -9.87 -11.77 0.16
C ASP A 147 -8.86 -10.98 -0.69
N TYR A 148 -9.14 -10.87 -1.99
CA TYR A 148 -8.25 -10.20 -2.94
C TYR A 148 -8.17 -8.69 -2.72
N SER A 149 -9.32 -8.04 -2.47
CA SER A 149 -9.42 -6.59 -2.36
C SER A 149 -8.78 -6.10 -1.07
N PHE A 150 -9.01 -6.79 0.04
CA PHE A 150 -8.36 -6.53 1.33
C PHE A 150 -6.84 -6.69 1.25
N ASN A 151 -6.36 -7.83 0.72
CA ASN A 151 -4.92 -8.08 0.54
C ASN A 151 -4.27 -6.99 -0.34
N LYS A 152 -4.97 -6.58 -1.40
CA LYS A 152 -4.50 -5.52 -2.30
C LYS A 152 -4.41 -4.17 -1.61
N GLU A 153 -5.41 -3.78 -0.82
CA GLU A 153 -5.34 -2.53 -0.03
C GLU A 153 -4.26 -2.57 1.05
N ALA A 154 -4.00 -3.72 1.68
CA ALA A 154 -2.89 -3.87 2.62
C ALA A 154 -1.53 -3.63 1.94
N TRP A 155 -1.33 -4.20 0.75
CA TRP A 155 -0.12 -3.91 -0.03
C TRP A 155 -0.06 -2.46 -0.55
N LYS A 156 -1.20 -1.81 -0.84
CA LYS A 156 -1.23 -0.35 -1.12
C LYS A 156 -0.76 0.45 0.08
N LEU A 157 -1.19 0.09 1.29
CA LEU A 157 -0.75 0.74 2.52
C LEU A 157 0.76 0.58 2.71
N PHE A 158 1.29 -0.64 2.57
CA PHE A 158 2.73 -0.88 2.64
C PHE A 158 3.51 -0.05 1.61
N TYR A 159 3.07 -0.07 0.35
CA TYR A 159 3.70 0.72 -0.70
C TYR A 159 3.63 2.22 -0.43
N HIS A 160 2.49 2.71 0.06
CA HIS A 160 2.32 4.10 0.41
C HIS A 160 3.28 4.52 1.53
N CYS A 161 3.38 3.71 2.60
CA CYS A 161 4.34 3.98 3.67
C CYS A 161 5.79 3.95 3.18
N PHE A 162 6.13 3.03 2.28
CA PHE A 162 7.45 2.95 1.67
C PHE A 162 7.78 4.20 0.83
N VAL A 163 6.82 4.70 0.06
CA VAL A 163 7.06 5.81 -0.88
C VAL A 163 7.00 7.16 -0.18
N GLU A 164 6.06 7.39 0.73
CA GLU A 164 5.86 8.71 1.36
C GLU A 164 6.70 8.94 2.61
N HIS A 165 7.14 7.88 3.32
CA HIS A 165 7.77 8.04 4.63
C HIS A 165 9.20 7.53 4.65
N HIS A 166 10.14 8.46 4.67
CA HIS A 166 11.56 8.17 4.66
C HIS A 166 11.99 7.39 5.91
N GLY A 167 12.80 6.34 5.71
CA GLY A 167 13.26 5.51 6.84
C GLY A 167 12.21 4.53 7.35
N PHE A 168 11.06 4.41 6.67
CA PHE A 168 10.05 3.39 6.95
C PHE A 168 10.66 1.98 7.05
N LEU A 169 11.53 1.61 6.09
CA LEU A 169 12.21 0.32 6.13
C LEU A 169 13.24 0.20 7.26
N GLN A 170 13.92 1.29 7.62
CA GLN A 170 14.85 1.29 8.74
C GLN A 170 14.12 1.01 10.05
N GLN A 171 12.96 1.64 10.26
CA GLN A 171 12.12 1.41 11.44
C GLN A 171 11.53 -0.02 11.46
N MET A 172 11.14 -0.54 10.30
CA MET A 172 10.66 -1.91 10.15
C MET A 172 11.74 -2.95 10.48
N GLU A 173 12.98 -2.74 10.03
CA GLU A 173 14.12 -3.59 10.37
C GLU A 173 14.46 -3.52 11.87
N ALA A 174 14.52 -2.31 12.43
CA ALA A 174 14.76 -2.09 13.86
C ALA A 174 13.71 -2.77 14.76
N SER A 175 12.49 -2.98 14.24
CA SER A 175 11.39 -3.64 14.94
C SER A 175 11.45 -5.18 14.95
N GLY A 176 12.56 -5.77 14.48
CA GLY A 176 12.83 -7.22 14.58
C GLY A 176 12.91 -7.93 13.23
N ASN A 177 13.60 -7.32 12.25
CA ASN A 177 13.80 -7.88 10.91
C ASN A 177 12.46 -8.21 10.21
N LEU A 178 11.49 -7.32 10.37
CA LEU A 178 10.12 -7.54 9.92
C LEU A 178 10.00 -7.49 8.39
N LEU A 179 10.89 -6.77 7.70
CA LEU A 179 10.92 -6.77 6.23
C LEU A 179 11.24 -8.17 5.68
N ASN A 180 12.16 -8.92 6.32
CA ASN A 180 12.39 -10.31 5.95
C ASN A 180 11.12 -11.16 6.12
N GLN A 181 10.39 -10.99 7.22
CA GLN A 181 9.11 -11.70 7.46
C GLN A 181 8.02 -11.32 6.44
N LEU A 182 8.00 -10.06 5.98
CA LEU A 182 7.12 -9.64 4.90
C LEU A 182 7.47 -10.38 3.60
N LEU A 183 8.75 -10.43 3.23
CA LEU A 183 9.19 -11.07 1.98
C LEU A 183 9.13 -12.61 2.04
N GLU A 184 9.05 -13.21 3.22
CA GLU A 184 8.72 -14.63 3.38
C GLU A 184 7.32 -15.01 2.86
N SER A 185 6.43 -14.02 2.69
CA SER A 185 5.15 -14.22 2.00
C SER A 185 5.32 -14.70 0.55
N ILE A 186 6.48 -14.45 -0.06
CA ILE A 186 6.85 -15.01 -1.35
C ILE A 186 7.29 -16.45 -1.12
N SER A 187 6.37 -17.41 -1.24
CA SER A 187 6.74 -18.83 -1.17
C SER A 187 5.85 -19.70 -2.05
N PRO A 188 6.35 -20.89 -2.49
CA PRO A 188 5.55 -21.83 -3.28
C PRO A 188 4.33 -22.40 -2.56
N GLY A 189 4.23 -22.26 -1.24
CA GLY A 189 3.06 -22.72 -0.46
C GLY A 189 2.01 -21.64 -0.24
N VAL A 190 2.29 -20.38 -0.61
CA VAL A 190 1.38 -19.26 -0.38
C VAL A 190 0.34 -19.18 -1.50
N GLY A 191 -0.86 -18.72 -1.11
CA GLY A 191 -2.01 -18.56 -2.01
C GLY A 191 -1.74 -17.61 -3.17
N ASN A 192 -2.49 -17.80 -4.26
CA ASN A 192 -2.36 -17.05 -5.50
C ASN A 192 -2.59 -15.54 -5.31
N ILE A 193 -3.56 -15.15 -4.48
CA ILE A 193 -3.88 -13.74 -4.15
C ILE A 193 -2.65 -13.02 -3.61
N VAL A 194 -2.04 -13.59 -2.56
CA VAL A 194 -0.86 -13.01 -1.89
C VAL A 194 0.31 -12.94 -2.87
N THR A 195 0.55 -14.01 -3.63
CA THR A 195 1.62 -14.06 -4.64
C THR A 195 1.46 -12.94 -5.68
N THR A 196 0.25 -12.81 -6.26
CA THR A 196 -0.05 -11.80 -7.29
C THR A 196 0.15 -10.38 -6.77
N ASN A 197 -0.42 -10.04 -5.61
CA ASN A 197 -0.32 -8.70 -5.06
C ASN A 197 1.10 -8.39 -4.59
N CYS A 198 1.75 -9.30 -3.86
CA CYS A 198 3.14 -9.13 -3.41
C CYS A 198 4.09 -8.80 -4.57
N LEU A 199 4.07 -9.62 -5.63
CA LEU A 199 4.93 -9.39 -6.80
C LEU A 199 4.58 -8.11 -7.55
N THR A 200 3.30 -7.75 -7.61
CA THR A 200 2.83 -6.49 -8.22
C THR A 200 3.43 -5.28 -7.50
N TYR A 201 3.38 -5.25 -6.16
CA TYR A 201 3.93 -4.11 -5.40
C TYR A 201 5.45 -4.12 -5.32
N ILE A 202 6.10 -5.29 -5.35
CA ILE A 202 7.55 -5.38 -5.58
C ILE A 202 7.93 -4.72 -6.90
N CYS A 203 7.19 -5.01 -7.98
CA CYS A 203 7.45 -4.37 -9.28
C CYS A 203 7.27 -2.85 -9.23
N LYS A 204 6.31 -2.34 -8.45
CA LYS A 204 6.14 -0.89 -8.24
C LYS A 204 7.32 -0.29 -7.48
N ILE A 205 7.77 -0.93 -6.40
CA ILE A 205 8.95 -0.49 -5.62
C ILE A 205 10.21 -0.43 -6.50
N LEU A 206 10.43 -1.44 -7.34
CA LEU A 206 11.58 -1.46 -8.25
C LEU A 206 11.56 -0.33 -9.29
N LYS A 207 10.40 0.30 -9.54
CA LYS A 207 10.22 1.38 -10.52
C LYS A 207 10.08 2.76 -9.88
N VAL A 208 10.07 2.85 -8.55
CA VAL A 208 9.72 4.11 -7.86
C VAL A 208 10.66 5.25 -8.23
N CYS A 209 11.98 5.00 -8.25
CA CYS A 209 12.97 6.02 -8.57
C CYS A 209 12.82 6.54 -10.01
N ASP A 210 12.53 5.64 -10.97
CA ASP A 210 12.30 6.03 -12.35
C ASP A 210 11.00 6.81 -12.50
N ALA A 211 9.94 6.41 -11.79
CA ALA A 211 8.65 7.10 -11.81
C ALA A 211 8.77 8.54 -11.27
N GLU A 212 9.51 8.74 -10.18
CA GLU A 212 9.79 10.08 -9.65
C GLU A 212 10.63 10.91 -10.64
N ALA A 213 11.65 10.33 -11.26
CA ALA A 213 12.46 11.01 -12.27
C ALA A 213 11.62 11.48 -13.49
N VAL A 214 10.71 10.63 -13.99
CA VAL A 214 9.79 10.99 -15.08
C VAL A 214 8.83 12.10 -14.65
N LYS A 215 8.26 12.02 -13.45
CA LYS A 215 7.35 13.05 -12.93
C LYS A 215 8.01 14.43 -12.86
N ILE A 216 9.29 14.48 -12.47
CA ILE A 216 10.08 15.72 -12.46
C ILE A 216 10.26 16.26 -13.88
N GLN A 217 10.59 15.40 -14.84
CA GLN A 217 10.75 15.78 -16.25
C GLN A 217 9.45 16.32 -16.86
N GLU A 218 8.32 15.68 -16.57
CA GLU A 218 7.02 16.03 -17.16
C GLU A 218 6.39 17.28 -16.52
N THR A 219 6.49 17.44 -15.21
CA THR A 219 5.81 18.53 -14.49
C THR A 219 6.69 19.75 -14.25
N GLY A 220 8.01 19.62 -14.41
CA GLY A 220 9.00 20.67 -14.11
C GLY A 220 9.01 21.11 -12.63
N ARG A 221 8.21 20.45 -11.78
CA ARG A 221 8.12 20.70 -10.35
C ARG A 221 8.50 19.43 -9.65
N ASN A 222 9.52 19.55 -8.80
CA ASN A 222 9.81 18.50 -7.87
C ASN A 222 8.69 18.51 -6.82
N SER A 223 7.84 17.48 -6.77
CA SER A 223 6.90 17.35 -5.65
C SER A 223 7.63 17.07 -4.34
N ARG A 224 8.94 16.79 -4.41
CA ARG A 224 9.84 16.36 -3.32
C ARG A 224 11.20 17.01 -3.49
N GLY A 225 12.01 17.14 -2.45
CA GLY A 225 13.38 17.65 -2.56
C GLY A 225 14.35 16.60 -3.16
N ASP A 226 15.52 17.04 -3.62
CA ASP A 226 16.60 16.11 -4.04
C ASP A 226 17.05 15.18 -2.91
N GLU A 227 16.92 15.64 -1.66
CA GLU A 227 17.21 14.84 -0.45
C GLU A 227 16.22 13.69 -0.29
N ASP A 228 14.93 13.94 -0.51
CA ASP A 228 13.87 12.93 -0.44
C ASP A 228 14.10 11.82 -1.46
N ILE A 229 14.52 12.17 -2.68
CA ILE A 229 14.85 11.20 -3.73
C ILE A 229 15.98 10.28 -3.27
N LYS A 230 17.05 10.84 -2.70
CA LYS A 230 18.18 10.05 -2.16
C LYS A 230 17.75 9.12 -1.03
N LEU A 231 16.82 9.55 -0.17
CA LEU A 231 16.27 8.72 0.90
C LEU A 231 15.47 7.54 0.34
N ILE A 232 14.64 7.77 -0.70
CA ILE A 232 13.93 6.70 -1.40
C ILE A 232 14.91 5.72 -2.05
N GLU A 233 15.95 6.21 -2.73
CA GLU A 233 16.97 5.35 -3.33
C GLU A 233 17.66 4.45 -2.29
N ARG A 234 17.93 4.99 -1.10
CA ARG A 234 18.51 4.23 0.01
C ARG A 234 17.56 3.11 0.46
N ASP A 235 16.27 3.42 0.63
CA ASP A 235 15.27 2.44 1.04
C ASP A 235 15.06 1.37 -0.05
N VAL A 236 15.08 1.74 -1.34
CA VAL A 236 15.07 0.78 -2.47
C VAL A 236 16.30 -0.13 -2.44
N LYS A 237 17.51 0.41 -2.20
CA LYS A 237 18.74 -0.40 -2.09
C LYS A 237 18.65 -1.41 -0.95
N GLN A 238 18.12 -1.00 0.20
CA GLN A 238 17.91 -1.85 1.36
C GLN A 238 16.89 -2.95 1.04
N PHE A 239 15.73 -2.57 0.48
CA PHE A 239 14.68 -3.49 0.05
C PHE A 239 15.23 -4.58 -0.88
N VAL A 240 15.96 -4.17 -1.92
CA VAL A 240 16.53 -5.08 -2.91
C VAL A 240 17.58 -6.01 -2.28
N SER A 241 18.36 -5.50 -1.32
CA SER A 241 19.34 -6.33 -0.59
C SER A 241 18.68 -7.51 0.14
N VAL A 242 17.50 -7.28 0.75
CA VAL A 242 16.74 -8.33 1.41
C VAL A 242 16.01 -9.21 0.39
N LEU A 243 15.43 -8.62 -0.66
CA LEU A 243 14.71 -9.33 -1.72
C LEU A 243 15.57 -10.36 -2.46
N VAL A 244 16.86 -10.08 -2.71
CA VAL A 244 17.79 -11.03 -3.36
C VAL A 244 17.78 -12.39 -2.67
N LYS A 245 17.67 -12.43 -1.34
CA LYS A 245 17.62 -13.67 -0.54
C LYS A 245 16.34 -14.49 -0.78
N HIS A 246 15.26 -13.85 -1.24
CA HIS A 246 13.96 -14.48 -1.49
C HIS A 246 13.69 -14.76 -2.97
N CYS A 247 14.56 -14.35 -3.89
CA CYS A 247 14.36 -14.60 -5.32
C CYS A 247 14.36 -16.08 -5.71
N LEU A 248 15.04 -16.94 -4.95
CA LEU A 248 14.90 -18.38 -5.13
C LEU A 248 13.45 -18.84 -4.92
N LYS A 249 12.74 -18.26 -3.95
CA LYS A 249 11.33 -18.57 -3.72
C LYS A 249 10.45 -18.10 -4.87
N VAL A 250 10.71 -16.90 -5.42
CA VAL A 250 10.04 -16.42 -6.65
C VAL A 250 10.25 -17.42 -7.80
N HIS A 251 11.47 -17.92 -7.96
CA HIS A 251 11.80 -18.90 -8.99
C HIS A 251 11.08 -20.24 -8.79
N LEU A 252 10.96 -20.71 -7.55
CA LEU A 252 10.20 -21.92 -7.24
C LEU A 252 8.70 -21.73 -7.50
N VAL A 253 8.16 -20.53 -7.23
CA VAL A 253 6.77 -20.17 -7.61
C VAL A 253 6.61 -20.22 -9.14
N TYR A 254 7.56 -19.65 -9.89
CA TYR A 254 7.58 -19.72 -11.37
C TYR A 254 7.55 -21.17 -11.86
N LYS A 255 8.49 -22.01 -11.41
CA LYS A 255 8.59 -23.42 -11.80
C LYS A 255 7.31 -24.19 -11.47
N ARG A 256 6.73 -23.99 -10.29
CA ARG A 256 5.44 -24.59 -9.88
C ARG A 256 4.32 -24.21 -10.84
N LEU A 257 4.17 -22.92 -11.14
CA LEU A 257 3.10 -22.42 -12.02
C LEU A 257 3.27 -22.90 -13.45
N GLN A 258 4.51 -22.89 -13.97
CA GLN A 258 4.83 -23.37 -15.30
C GLN A 258 4.62 -24.89 -15.44
N PHE A 259 5.10 -25.69 -14.47
CA PHE A 259 4.95 -27.15 -14.49
C PHE A 259 3.48 -27.58 -14.47
N ASN A 260 2.63 -26.84 -13.75
CA ASN A 260 1.21 -27.10 -13.68
C ASN A 260 0.42 -26.52 -14.87
N ASN A 261 1.09 -25.93 -15.88
CA ASN A 261 0.46 -25.23 -17.02
C ASN A 261 -0.59 -24.19 -16.59
N LEU A 262 -0.32 -23.46 -15.50
CA LEU A 262 -1.25 -22.47 -14.96
C LEU A 262 -1.00 -21.09 -15.58
N ASP A 263 -1.70 -20.80 -16.69
CA ASP A 263 -1.57 -19.55 -17.44
C ASP A 263 -2.50 -18.43 -16.91
N GLY A 264 -2.46 -18.18 -15.61
CA GLY A 264 -3.34 -17.21 -14.92
C GLY A 264 -2.64 -15.95 -14.40
N ALA A 265 -3.41 -15.11 -13.68
CA ALA A 265 -2.90 -13.88 -13.06
C ALA A 265 -1.62 -14.08 -12.20
N PRO A 266 -1.47 -15.16 -11.40
CA PRO A 266 -0.25 -15.42 -10.64
C PRO A 266 0.98 -15.64 -11.54
N PHE A 267 0.82 -16.37 -12.64
CA PHE A 267 1.90 -16.60 -13.59
C PHE A 267 2.31 -15.29 -14.27
N LEU A 268 1.33 -14.51 -14.71
CA LEU A 268 1.57 -13.19 -15.28
C LEU A 268 2.31 -12.27 -14.30
N SER A 269 1.98 -12.26 -13.00
CA SER A 269 2.69 -11.48 -11.99
C SER A 269 4.16 -11.88 -11.85
N VAL A 270 4.46 -13.18 -11.92
CA VAL A 270 5.84 -13.68 -11.85
C VAL A 270 6.63 -13.34 -13.11
N VAL A 271 6.02 -13.50 -14.28
CA VAL A 271 6.62 -13.12 -15.57
C VAL A 271 6.84 -11.60 -15.64
N MET A 272 5.89 -10.81 -15.14
CA MET A 272 6.00 -9.35 -15.02
C MET A 272 7.12 -8.94 -14.07
N PHE A 273 7.35 -9.69 -12.98
CA PHE A 273 8.50 -9.48 -12.11
C PHE A 273 9.81 -9.64 -12.85
N TYR A 274 10.02 -10.76 -13.55
CA TYR A 274 11.24 -10.97 -14.33
C TYR A 274 11.41 -9.94 -15.44
N HIS A 275 10.33 -9.62 -16.15
CA HIS A 275 10.34 -8.58 -17.18
C HIS A 275 10.70 -7.21 -16.59
N THR A 276 10.12 -6.84 -15.44
CA THR A 276 10.42 -5.57 -14.75
C THR A 276 11.89 -5.50 -14.34
N VAL A 277 12.45 -6.57 -13.78
CA VAL A 277 13.87 -6.62 -13.42
C VAL A 277 14.77 -6.48 -14.66
N HIS A 278 14.43 -7.15 -15.76
CA HIS A 278 15.20 -7.04 -17.01
C HIS A 278 15.07 -5.66 -17.66
N ALA A 279 13.86 -5.09 -17.73
CA ALA A 279 13.63 -3.76 -18.29
C ALA A 279 14.43 -2.68 -17.56
N ASN A 280 14.60 -2.84 -16.26
CA ASN A 280 15.33 -1.93 -15.38
C ASN A 280 16.79 -2.35 -15.15
N LYS A 281 17.41 -3.05 -16.11
CA LYS A 281 18.82 -3.46 -16.03
C LYS A 281 19.82 -2.30 -16.20
N SER A 282 19.36 -1.14 -16.68
CA SER A 282 20.20 0.04 -16.89
C SER A 282 20.81 0.52 -15.57
N LYS A 283 21.94 1.25 -15.63
CA LYS A 283 22.62 1.76 -14.41
C LYS A 283 21.81 2.82 -13.66
N THR A 284 20.82 3.44 -14.30
CA THR A 284 20.02 4.52 -13.74
C THR A 284 18.97 4.00 -12.76
N ASN A 285 18.41 2.81 -13.00
CA ASN A 285 17.51 2.17 -12.05
C ASN A 285 18.30 1.30 -11.05
N ILE A 286 18.51 1.86 -9.87
CA ILE A 286 19.29 1.24 -8.80
C ILE A 286 18.72 -0.11 -8.37
N GLY A 287 17.39 -0.22 -8.28
CA GLY A 287 16.72 -1.42 -7.79
C GLY A 287 16.79 -2.57 -8.77
N GLY A 288 16.44 -2.31 -10.03
CA GLY A 288 16.46 -3.29 -11.11
C GLY A 288 17.87 -3.76 -11.47
N SER A 289 18.84 -2.84 -11.54
CA SER A 289 20.21 -3.17 -11.96
C SER A 289 20.91 -4.12 -10.99
N LYS A 290 20.82 -3.84 -9.68
CA LYS A 290 21.43 -4.70 -8.65
C LYS A 290 20.81 -6.09 -8.67
N LEU A 291 19.48 -6.16 -8.72
CA LEU A 291 18.75 -7.42 -8.73
C LEU A 291 19.06 -8.24 -9.99
N TYR A 292 19.06 -7.61 -11.16
CA TYR A 292 19.39 -8.27 -12.42
C TYR A 292 20.81 -8.85 -12.42
N LYS A 293 21.81 -8.10 -11.96
CA LYS A 293 23.20 -8.57 -11.87
C LYS A 293 23.35 -9.79 -10.96
N GLU A 294 22.67 -9.80 -9.82
CA GLU A 294 22.71 -10.93 -8.89
C GLU A 294 22.03 -12.17 -9.49
N LEU A 295 20.83 -12.03 -10.05
CA LEU A 295 20.07 -13.15 -10.59
C LEU A 295 20.72 -13.77 -11.83
N THR A 296 21.31 -12.94 -12.70
CA THR A 296 21.98 -13.42 -13.91
C THR A 296 23.32 -14.13 -13.65
N LYS A 297 23.80 -14.24 -12.41
CA LYS A 297 24.91 -15.17 -12.09
C LYS A 297 24.49 -16.63 -12.29
N ASN A 298 23.19 -16.93 -12.20
CA ASN A 298 22.65 -18.25 -12.41
C ASN A 298 21.98 -18.37 -13.80
N LYS A 299 22.30 -19.46 -14.52
CA LYS A 299 21.88 -19.69 -15.91
C LYS A 299 20.36 -19.85 -16.06
N ASP A 300 19.67 -20.45 -15.08
CA ASP A 300 18.22 -20.65 -15.10
C ASP A 300 17.48 -19.30 -15.17
N TYR A 301 17.92 -18.34 -14.36
CA TYR A 301 17.33 -17.00 -14.38
C TYR A 301 17.56 -16.28 -15.71
N LYS A 302 18.75 -16.41 -16.32
CA LYS A 302 19.00 -15.84 -17.65
C LYS A 302 18.00 -16.34 -18.68
N GLN A 303 17.73 -17.65 -18.69
CA GLN A 303 16.76 -18.24 -19.60
C GLN A 303 15.35 -17.69 -19.37
N ILE A 304 14.91 -17.59 -18.10
CA ILE A 304 13.60 -17.04 -17.75
C ILE A 304 13.48 -15.57 -18.18
N PHE A 305 14.52 -14.75 -18.00
CA PHE A 305 14.53 -13.38 -18.49
C PHE A 305 14.33 -13.32 -20.00
N SER A 306 15.08 -14.14 -20.76
CA SER A 306 14.93 -14.20 -22.22
C SER A 306 13.53 -14.65 -22.65
N GLN A 307 12.94 -15.63 -21.97
CA GLN A 307 11.56 -16.08 -22.24
C GLN A 307 10.54 -14.97 -21.92
N SER A 308 10.67 -14.34 -20.76
CA SER A 308 9.75 -13.28 -20.31
C SER A 308 9.77 -12.09 -21.28
N VAL A 309 10.95 -11.67 -21.75
CA VAL A 309 11.07 -10.58 -22.74
C VAL A 309 10.38 -10.93 -24.06
N LYS A 310 10.57 -12.15 -24.57
CA LYS A 310 9.88 -12.61 -25.79
C LYS A 310 8.36 -12.57 -25.65
N MET A 311 7.84 -12.98 -24.48
CA MET A 311 6.39 -12.93 -24.21
C MET A 311 5.81 -11.52 -24.32
N PHE A 312 6.50 -10.49 -23.80
CA PHE A 312 6.01 -9.10 -23.86
C PHE A 312 6.33 -8.38 -25.18
N GLN A 313 7.31 -8.86 -25.96
CA GLN A 313 7.60 -8.34 -27.29
C GLN A 313 6.62 -8.85 -28.35
N ALA A 314 6.09 -10.06 -28.18
CA ALA A 314 5.13 -10.69 -29.08
C ALA A 314 3.71 -10.08 -29.02
N VAL A 315 3.46 -9.10 -28.14
CA VAL A 315 2.17 -8.40 -28.04
C VAL A 315 2.12 -7.26 -29.09
N PRO A 316 1.17 -7.29 -30.05
CA PRO A 316 1.03 -6.27 -31.09
C PRO A 316 0.89 -4.85 -30.51
N VAL A 317 1.49 -3.87 -31.20
CA VAL A 317 1.59 -2.47 -30.76
C VAL A 317 0.23 -1.83 -30.49
N ASP A 318 -0.83 -2.26 -31.19
CA ASP A 318 -2.19 -1.72 -31.06
C ASP A 318 -2.89 -2.10 -29.74
N LEU A 319 -2.37 -3.07 -28.98
CA LEU A 319 -2.87 -3.46 -27.64
C LEU A 319 -2.09 -2.82 -26.48
N LYS A 320 -0.98 -2.13 -26.75
CA LYS A 320 -0.13 -1.52 -25.70
C LYS A 320 -0.77 -0.28 -25.07
N ALA A 321 -1.58 0.47 -25.83
CA ALA A 321 -2.31 1.63 -25.34
C ALA A 321 -3.50 1.26 -24.42
N SER A 322 -4.10 0.08 -24.60
CA SER A 322 -5.24 -0.38 -23.79
C SER A 322 -4.82 -1.12 -22.51
N GLN A 323 -3.62 -1.70 -22.46
CA GLN A 323 -3.10 -2.35 -21.25
C GLN A 323 -2.44 -1.38 -20.25
N SER A 324 -1.83 -0.28 -20.70
CA SER A 324 -1.25 0.72 -19.78
C SER A 324 -2.35 1.41 -18.95
N ASN A 325 -3.50 1.71 -19.57
CA ASN A 325 -4.69 2.28 -18.90
C ASN A 325 -5.48 1.28 -18.05
N ARG A 326 -5.40 -0.03 -18.33
CA ARG A 326 -6.01 -1.06 -17.46
C ARG A 326 -5.15 -1.42 -16.25
N LEU A 327 -3.82 -1.28 -16.33
CA LEU A 327 -2.91 -1.55 -15.21
C LEU A 327 -2.73 -0.36 -14.26
N SER A 328 -3.01 0.87 -14.71
CA SER A 328 -3.08 2.06 -13.85
C SER A 328 -4.44 2.23 -13.16
N GLY A 329 -5.51 1.62 -13.70
CA GLY A 329 -6.87 1.66 -13.17
C GLY A 329 -7.36 0.41 -12.42
N MET A 330 -6.55 -0.66 -12.29
CA MET A 330 -6.89 -1.88 -11.54
C MET A 330 -6.20 -1.93 -10.18
#